data_AF-A0A950PPL4-F1
#
_entry.id   AF-A0A950PPL4-F1
#
_cell.length_a   1.000
_cell.length_b   1.000
_cell.length_c   1.000
_cell.angle_alpha   90.00
_cell.angle_beta   90.00
_cell.angle_gamma   90.00
#
_symmetry.space_group_name_H-M   'P 1'
#
loop_
_entity.id
_entity.type
_entity.pdbx_description
1 polymer ?
#
loop_
_entity_poly.entity_id
_entity_poly.type
_entity_poly.pdbx_seq_one_letter_code
_entity_poly.pdbx_strand_id
1 'polypeptide(L)'
;MHWLTNPTLEAIEEAARQATARRAKGLNTGPTTPEPSILAATSEREGVAELLRHRLQLPPKVRLGVYEDSNHPLFPGARLYRAARIQLSYGQRSHLFIGAYEPAARLTFSLIAPCRACSSPVPSARIDSLADFGDWLLGGLDRAAEAPQFRTSPIHRRNCPIPTS
;
A
#
# COMPACT_ATOMS: atom_id res chain seq x y z
N MET A 1 -7.58 21.66 -8.49
CA MET A 1 -7.34 20.67 -7.42
C MET A 1 -7.93 21.22 -6.13
N HIS A 2 -9.02 20.64 -5.63
CA HIS A 2 -9.55 20.98 -4.31
C HIS A 2 -8.68 20.30 -3.25
N TRP A 3 -7.99 21.10 -2.45
CA TRP A 3 -7.18 20.61 -1.34
C TRP A 3 -8.12 20.13 -0.23
N LEU A 4 -7.88 18.93 0.27
CA LEU A 4 -8.53 18.39 1.48
C LEU A 4 -8.19 19.29 2.68
N THR A 5 -9.10 20.21 3.04
CA THR A 5 -8.94 21.16 4.15
C THR A 5 -8.95 20.50 5.53
N ASN A 6 -9.47 19.28 5.62
CA ASN A 6 -9.34 18.38 6.76
C ASN A 6 -9.20 16.94 6.23
N PRO A 7 -7.99 16.38 6.14
CA PRO A 7 -7.82 15.08 5.50
C PRO A 7 -8.25 13.97 6.45
N THR A 8 -9.55 13.66 6.44
CA THR A 8 -10.09 12.48 7.10
C THR A 8 -9.80 11.22 6.27
N LEU A 9 -9.91 10.03 6.87
CA LEU A 9 -9.78 8.79 6.11
C LEU A 9 -10.87 8.68 5.04
N GLU A 10 -12.10 9.11 5.36
CA GLU A 10 -13.22 9.14 4.42
C GLU A 10 -12.90 10.01 3.20
N ALA A 11 -12.24 11.14 3.41
CA ALA A 11 -11.90 12.04 2.33
C ALA A 11 -10.76 11.49 1.44
N ILE A 12 -9.82 10.72 2.03
CA ILE A 12 -8.80 9.98 1.28
C ILE A 12 -9.46 8.84 0.48
N GLU A 13 -10.35 8.07 1.09
CA GLU A 13 -11.10 6.99 0.44
C GLU A 13 -11.97 7.53 -0.71
N GLU A 14 -12.57 8.69 -0.52
CA GLU A 14 -13.35 9.36 -1.56
C GLU A 14 -12.47 9.84 -2.72
N ALA A 15 -11.33 10.46 -2.42
CA ALA A 15 -10.35 10.81 -3.44
C ALA A 15 -9.84 9.58 -4.22
N ALA A 16 -9.70 8.44 -3.54
CA ALA A 16 -9.34 7.16 -4.15
C ALA A 16 -10.42 6.66 -5.11
N ARG A 17 -11.69 6.65 -4.70
CA ARG A 17 -12.83 6.31 -5.58
C ARG A 17 -12.92 7.23 -6.79
N GLN A 18 -12.70 8.53 -6.61
CA GLN A 18 -12.67 9.49 -7.71
C GLN A 18 -11.49 9.24 -8.66
N ALA A 19 -10.33 8.86 -8.14
CA ALA A 19 -9.19 8.47 -8.96
C ALA A 19 -9.52 7.23 -9.81
N THR A 20 -10.15 6.19 -9.25
CA THR A 20 -10.63 5.05 -10.05
C THR A 20 -11.58 5.48 -11.17
N ALA A 21 -12.57 6.33 -10.85
CA ALA A 21 -13.53 6.81 -11.84
C ALA A 21 -12.87 7.63 -12.96
N ARG A 22 -11.84 8.43 -12.63
CA ARG A 22 -11.05 9.17 -13.62
C ARG A 22 -10.20 8.25 -14.49
N ARG A 23 -9.56 7.25 -13.91
CA ARG A 23 -8.75 6.26 -14.63
C ARG A 23 -9.62 5.45 -15.60
N ALA A 24 -10.84 5.09 -15.20
CA ALA A 24 -11.81 4.42 -16.09
C ALA A 24 -12.20 5.27 -17.31
N LYS A 25 -12.05 6.60 -17.23
CA LYS A 25 -12.24 7.56 -18.33
C LYS A 25 -10.94 7.83 -19.11
N GLY A 26 -9.86 7.08 -18.85
CA GLY A 26 -8.55 7.27 -19.48
C GLY A 26 -7.79 8.52 -19.00
N LEU A 27 -8.23 9.16 -17.92
CA LEU A 27 -7.56 10.36 -17.40
C LEU A 27 -6.36 9.97 -16.53
N ASN A 28 -5.29 10.77 -16.60
CA ASN A 28 -4.15 10.60 -15.69
C ASN A 28 -4.58 10.84 -14.24
N THR A 29 -4.27 9.87 -13.38
CA THR A 29 -4.59 9.86 -11.95
C THR A 29 -3.36 9.71 -11.06
N GLY A 30 -2.17 9.57 -11.66
CA GLY A 30 -0.92 9.47 -10.94
C GLY A 30 -0.45 10.82 -10.39
N PRO A 31 0.56 10.81 -9.52
CA PRO A 31 1.20 12.03 -9.06
C PRO A 31 1.82 12.82 -10.22
N THR A 32 1.80 14.15 -10.13
CA THR A 32 2.39 15.04 -11.13
C THR A 32 3.87 15.34 -10.88
N THR A 33 4.37 14.98 -9.70
CA THR A 33 5.77 15.18 -9.29
C THR A 33 6.59 13.90 -9.47
N PRO A 34 7.92 14.00 -9.61
CA PRO A 34 8.79 12.83 -9.62
C PRO A 34 8.68 12.00 -8.35
N GLU A 35 8.89 10.69 -8.47
CA GLU A 35 8.90 9.78 -7.34
C GLU A 35 10.07 10.09 -6.38
N PRO A 36 9.83 10.27 -5.07
CA PRO A 36 10.89 10.56 -4.12
C PRO A 36 11.80 9.33 -3.95
N SER A 37 13.11 9.59 -3.86
CA SER A 37 14.08 8.54 -3.56
C SER A 37 14.12 8.29 -2.06
N ILE A 38 13.96 7.03 -1.65
CA ILE A 38 14.10 6.60 -0.25
C ILE A 38 15.49 6.94 0.29
N LEU A 39 16.51 6.92 -0.57
CA LEU A 39 17.91 7.22 -0.21
C LEU A 39 18.14 8.70 0.10
N ALA A 40 17.23 9.59 -0.30
CA ALA A 40 17.32 11.02 -0.05
C ALA A 40 16.70 11.43 1.31
N ALA A 41 15.95 10.54 1.97
CA ALA A 41 15.31 10.79 3.26
C ALA A 41 16.29 10.64 4.43
N THR A 42 15.95 11.21 5.60
CA THR A 42 16.82 11.11 6.79
C THR A 42 16.84 9.72 7.41
N SER A 43 15.85 8.90 7.09
CA SER A 43 15.78 7.49 7.47
C SER A 43 14.99 6.67 6.45
N GLU A 44 15.23 5.35 6.41
CA GLU A 44 14.45 4.41 5.58
C GLU A 44 12.96 4.52 5.85
N ARG A 45 12.56 4.61 7.12
CA ARG A 45 11.13 4.71 7.50
C ARG A 45 10.49 5.98 6.96
N GLU A 46 11.22 7.08 7.00
CA GLU A 46 10.75 8.35 6.42
C GLU A 46 10.64 8.23 4.90
N GLY A 47 11.66 7.70 4.22
CA GLY A 47 11.62 7.52 2.76
C GLY A 47 10.48 6.60 2.30
N VAL A 48 10.21 5.52 3.04
CA VAL A 48 9.05 4.64 2.79
C VAL A 48 7.73 5.39 2.98
N ALA A 49 7.60 6.19 4.04
CA ALA A 49 6.41 7.00 4.30
C ALA A 49 6.21 8.07 3.20
N GLU A 50 7.27 8.76 2.80
CA GLU A 50 7.24 9.76 1.74
C GLU A 50 6.84 9.16 0.41
N LEU A 51 7.37 7.98 0.09
CA LEU A 51 7.02 7.29 -1.14
C LEU A 51 5.54 6.87 -1.17
N LEU A 52 5.02 6.28 -0.08
CA LEU A 52 3.60 5.95 0.00
C LEU A 52 2.72 7.20 -0.07
N ARG A 53 3.11 8.26 0.67
CA ARG A 53 2.44 9.56 0.64
C ARG A 53 2.38 10.10 -0.79
N HIS A 54 3.47 10.03 -1.53
CA HIS A 54 3.53 10.47 -2.91
C HIS A 54 2.57 9.67 -3.81
N ARG A 55 2.66 8.34 -3.79
CA ARG A 55 1.84 7.45 -4.63
C ARG A 55 0.34 7.57 -4.36
N LEU A 56 -0.02 7.75 -3.09
CA LEU A 56 -1.41 7.97 -2.66
C LEU A 56 -1.82 9.45 -2.69
N GLN A 57 -0.93 10.37 -3.10
CA GLN A 57 -1.18 11.82 -3.12
C GLN A 57 -1.72 12.35 -1.78
N LEU A 58 -1.20 11.83 -0.66
CA LEU A 58 -1.70 12.18 0.67
C LEU A 58 -1.21 13.59 1.05
N PRO A 59 -2.07 14.42 1.65
CA PRO A 59 -1.65 15.70 2.21
C PRO A 59 -0.58 15.53 3.30
N PRO A 60 0.33 16.51 3.48
CA PRO A 60 1.38 16.45 4.50
C PRO A 60 0.87 16.25 5.94
N LYS A 61 -0.35 16.71 6.22
CA LYS A 61 -1.00 16.58 7.54
C LYS A 61 -1.43 15.15 7.88
N VAL A 62 -1.48 14.24 6.90
CA VAL A 62 -1.80 12.83 7.12
C VAL A 62 -0.61 12.15 7.77
N ARG A 63 -0.83 11.63 8.98
CA ARG A 63 0.16 10.87 9.73
C ARG A 63 0.23 9.44 9.20
N LEU A 64 1.45 9.00 8.92
CA LEU A 64 1.77 7.61 8.58
C LEU A 64 2.65 7.06 9.70
N GLY A 65 2.20 6.00 10.38
CA GLY A 65 3.04 5.23 11.29
C GLY A 65 3.83 4.20 10.49
N VAL A 66 5.15 4.15 10.62
CA VAL A 66 5.99 3.16 9.92
C VAL A 66 6.72 2.30 10.93
N TYR A 67 6.55 0.99 10.81
CA TYR A 67 7.07 -0.04 11.71
C TYR A 67 7.79 -1.11 10.90
N GLU A 68 8.76 -1.79 11.50
CA GLU A 68 9.34 -2.98 10.89
C GLU A 68 8.32 -4.13 10.92
N ASP A 69 8.20 -4.88 9.82
CA ASP A 69 7.35 -6.06 9.75
C ASP A 69 8.18 -7.34 9.64
N SER A 70 8.33 -8.04 10.75
CA SER A 70 9.02 -9.34 10.82
C SER A 70 8.19 -10.51 10.30
N ASN A 71 6.87 -10.33 10.13
CA ASN A 71 5.96 -11.41 9.75
C ASN A 71 5.87 -11.62 8.23
N HIS A 72 6.33 -10.64 7.46
CA HIS A 72 6.28 -10.62 6.01
C HIS A 72 7.70 -10.41 5.45
N PRO A 73 8.61 -11.39 5.61
CA PRO A 73 9.98 -11.29 5.16
C PRO A 73 10.01 -10.95 3.67
N LEU A 74 10.93 -10.05 3.33
CA LEU A 74 11.19 -9.63 1.96
C LEU A 74 11.56 -10.82 1.08
N PHE A 75 11.45 -10.59 -0.22
CA PHE A 75 11.99 -11.49 -1.24
C PHE A 75 13.46 -11.85 -0.91
N PRO A 76 13.89 -13.11 -1.10
CA PRO A 76 15.29 -13.48 -0.97
C PRO A 76 16.16 -12.58 -1.86
N GLY A 77 17.14 -11.89 -1.28
CA GLY A 77 18.08 -11.01 -2.01
C GLY A 77 17.99 -9.51 -1.71
N ALA A 78 16.93 -9.04 -1.04
CA ALA A 78 16.88 -7.68 -0.53
C ALA A 78 17.79 -7.54 0.71
N ARG A 79 19.08 -7.23 0.50
CA ARG A 79 20.09 -7.15 1.57
C ARG A 79 20.08 -5.84 2.35
N LEU A 80 19.40 -4.80 1.86
CA LEU A 80 19.58 -3.42 2.36
C LEU A 80 18.42 -2.86 3.19
N TYR A 81 17.21 -3.37 3.03
CA TYR A 81 15.99 -2.79 3.61
C TYR A 81 15.13 -3.90 4.20
N ARG A 82 14.27 -3.60 5.18
CA ARG A 82 13.32 -4.59 5.75
C ARG A 82 11.91 -4.26 5.28
N ALA A 83 11.02 -5.25 5.30
CA ALA A 83 9.62 -4.98 5.02
C ALA A 83 9.09 -3.99 6.08
N ALA A 84 8.40 -2.96 5.62
CA ALA A 84 7.87 -1.92 6.49
C ALA A 84 6.36 -2.04 6.54
N ARG A 85 5.78 -2.19 7.73
CA ARG A 85 4.34 -2.01 7.93
C ARG A 85 4.06 -0.53 8.03
N ILE A 86 3.13 -0.03 7.22
CA ILE A 86 2.70 1.36 7.25
C ILE A 86 1.24 1.41 7.68
N GLN A 87 0.95 2.22 8.69
CA GLN A 87 -0.38 2.49 9.18
C GLN A 87 -0.83 3.88 8.74
N LEU A 88 -1.86 3.92 7.91
CA LEU A 88 -2.61 5.13 7.57
C LEU A 88 -3.82 5.22 8.50
N SER A 89 -3.80 6.15 9.46
CA SER A 89 -4.87 6.29 10.46
C SER A 89 -5.53 7.66 10.43
N TYR A 90 -6.83 7.67 10.66
CA TYR A 90 -7.57 8.87 11.05
C TYR A 90 -8.72 8.50 11.99
N GLY A 91 -8.79 9.12 13.17
CA GLY A 91 -9.75 8.74 14.20
C GLY A 91 -9.58 7.28 14.64
N GLN A 92 -10.69 6.52 14.66
CA GLN A 92 -10.73 5.09 15.04
C GLN A 92 -10.52 4.14 13.85
N ARG A 93 -10.32 4.67 12.64
CA ARG A 93 -10.16 3.86 11.42
C ARG A 93 -8.72 3.89 10.95
N SER A 94 -8.25 2.77 10.42
CA SER A 94 -6.92 2.67 9.83
C SER A 94 -6.85 1.66 8.70
N HIS A 95 -6.02 1.96 7.71
CA HIS A 95 -5.58 1.02 6.69
C HIS A 95 -4.13 0.64 6.94
N LEU A 96 -3.84 -0.66 6.82
CA LEU A 96 -2.50 -1.18 7.00
C LEU A 96 -1.94 -1.57 5.63
N PHE A 97 -0.72 -1.11 5.37
CA PHE A 97 0.05 -1.43 4.19
C PHE A 97 1.32 -2.14 4.59
N ILE A 98 1.91 -2.82 3.63
CA ILE A 98 3.29 -3.28 3.67
C ILE A 98 4.05 -2.68 2.50
N GLY A 99 5.18 -2.06 2.79
CA GLY A 99 6.20 -1.68 1.81
C GLY A 99 7.21 -2.81 1.70
N ALA A 100 7.35 -3.39 0.51
CA ALA A 100 8.29 -4.47 0.24
C ALA A 100 8.91 -4.35 -1.16
N TYR A 101 10.21 -4.66 -1.26
CA TYR A 101 10.91 -4.69 -2.53
C TYR A 101 10.53 -5.92 -3.35
N GLU A 102 10.27 -5.70 -4.63
CA GLU A 102 10.14 -6.75 -5.64
C GLU A 102 11.53 -7.16 -6.19
N PRO A 103 11.64 -8.31 -6.89
CA PRO A 103 12.91 -8.75 -7.49
C PRO A 103 13.58 -7.72 -8.39
N ALA A 104 12.79 -6.84 -9.03
CA ALA A 104 13.27 -5.74 -9.86
C ALA A 104 13.82 -4.54 -9.06
N ALA A 105 14.06 -4.70 -7.75
CA ALA A 105 14.51 -3.65 -6.83
C ALA A 105 13.59 -2.43 -6.73
N ARG A 106 12.32 -2.57 -7.13
CA ARG A 106 11.29 -1.53 -6.95
C ARG A 106 10.57 -1.75 -5.62
N LEU A 107 10.47 -0.70 -4.81
CA LEU A 107 9.59 -0.73 -3.62
C LEU A 107 8.13 -0.68 -4.09
N THR A 108 7.34 -1.63 -3.63
CA THR A 108 5.89 -1.69 -3.87
C THR A 108 5.13 -1.68 -2.57
N PHE A 109 3.88 -1.23 -2.62
CA PHE A 109 3.01 -1.23 -1.47
C PHE A 109 1.85 -2.18 -1.69
N SER A 110 1.53 -2.95 -0.66
CA SER A 110 0.40 -3.86 -0.66
C SER A 110 -0.48 -3.57 0.55
N LEU A 111 -1.79 -3.56 0.37
CA LEU A 111 -2.73 -3.50 1.49
C LEU A 111 -2.73 -4.83 2.25
N ILE A 112 -2.64 -4.75 3.56
CA ILE A 112 -2.84 -5.89 4.46
C ILE A 112 -4.35 -6.03 4.70
N ALA A 113 -4.92 -7.11 4.22
CA ALA A 113 -6.34 -7.45 4.40
C ALA A 113 -6.50 -8.92 4.80
N PRO A 114 -7.64 -9.30 5.39
CA PRO A 114 -7.93 -10.71 5.68
C PRO A 114 -7.97 -11.54 4.40
N CYS A 115 -7.25 -12.66 4.37
CA CYS A 115 -7.41 -13.65 3.32
C CYS A 115 -8.83 -14.23 3.33
N ARG A 116 -9.47 -14.37 2.16
CA ARG A 116 -10.82 -14.94 2.05
C ARG A 116 -10.92 -16.40 2.51
N ALA A 117 -9.82 -17.15 2.48
CA ALA A 117 -9.80 -18.57 2.81
C ALA A 117 -9.44 -18.87 4.28
N CYS A 118 -8.46 -18.14 4.84
CA CYS A 118 -7.97 -18.42 6.20
C CYS A 118 -8.10 -17.25 7.18
N SER A 119 -8.65 -16.10 6.73
CA SER A 119 -8.83 -14.87 7.51
C SER A 119 -7.55 -14.23 8.07
N SER A 120 -6.38 -14.84 7.84
CA SER A 120 -5.10 -14.26 8.24
C SER A 120 -4.87 -12.89 7.59
N PRO A 121 -4.29 -11.92 8.33
CA PRO A 121 -3.97 -10.60 7.80
C PRO A 121 -2.73 -10.71 6.90
N VAL A 122 -2.93 -10.64 5.58
CA VAL A 122 -1.86 -10.87 4.60
C VAL A 122 -1.81 -9.73 3.56
N PRO A 123 -0.66 -9.49 2.92
CA PRO A 123 -0.57 -8.53 1.82
C PRO A 123 -1.44 -9.06 0.70
N SER A 124 -2.59 -8.45 0.44
CA SER A 124 -3.63 -9.04 -0.42
C SER A 124 -3.75 -8.34 -1.77
N ALA A 125 -3.63 -7.01 -1.78
CA ALA A 125 -3.79 -6.18 -2.97
C ALA A 125 -2.60 -5.25 -3.13
N ARG A 126 -1.98 -5.19 -4.31
CA ARG A 126 -0.95 -4.19 -4.64
C ARG A 126 -1.61 -2.83 -4.82
N ILE A 127 -1.15 -1.82 -4.09
CA ILE A 127 -1.63 -0.45 -4.09
C ILE A 127 -0.46 0.49 -4.39
N ASP A 128 -0.16 0.73 -5.67
CA ASP A 128 0.94 1.62 -6.08
C ASP A 128 0.46 3.01 -6.52
N SER A 129 -0.85 3.24 -6.50
CA SER A 129 -1.45 4.52 -6.81
C SER A 129 -2.75 4.74 -6.04
N LEU A 130 -3.18 6.00 -5.98
CA LEU A 130 -4.48 6.36 -5.40
C LEU A 130 -5.67 5.67 -6.11
N ALA A 131 -5.55 5.40 -7.41
CA ALA A 131 -6.59 4.68 -8.16
C ALA A 131 -6.64 3.18 -7.82
N ASP A 132 -5.49 2.54 -7.58
CA ASP A 132 -5.47 1.13 -7.13
C ASP A 132 -6.14 1.00 -5.76
N PHE A 133 -5.93 1.99 -4.89
CA PHE A 133 -6.63 2.04 -3.60
C PHE A 133 -8.14 2.19 -3.78
N GLY A 134 -8.58 3.01 -4.74
CA GLY A 134 -9.99 3.16 -5.09
C GLY A 134 -10.61 1.89 -5.66
N ASP A 135 -9.88 1.13 -6.48
CA ASP A 135 -10.35 -0.14 -7.03
C ASP A 135 -10.63 -1.14 -5.93
N TRP A 136 -9.68 -1.23 -4.98
CA TRP A 136 -9.82 -2.08 -3.82
C TRP A 136 -11.02 -1.66 -2.95
N LEU A 137 -11.22 -0.35 -2.73
CA LEU A 137 -12.39 0.13 -1.97
C LEU A 137 -13.73 -0.20 -2.65
N LEU A 138 -13.77 -0.24 -3.99
CA LEU A 138 -15.00 -0.46 -4.75
C LEU A 138 -15.32 -1.94 -5.01
N GLY A 139 -14.31 -2.80 -5.13
CA GLY A 139 -14.50 -4.21 -5.50
C GLY A 139 -13.64 -5.21 -4.73
N GLY A 140 -12.95 -4.76 -3.68
CA GLY A 140 -12.06 -5.60 -2.89
C GLY A 140 -10.96 -6.22 -3.75
N LEU A 141 -10.69 -7.51 -3.50
CA LEU A 141 -9.66 -8.27 -4.22
C LEU A 141 -10.03 -8.59 -5.66
N ASP A 142 -11.31 -8.51 -6.05
CA ASP A 142 -11.73 -8.85 -7.42
C ASP A 142 -11.37 -7.75 -8.44
N ARG A 143 -11.04 -6.55 -7.95
CA ARG A 143 -10.66 -5.39 -8.76
C ARG A 143 -9.24 -4.91 -8.54
N ALA A 144 -8.55 -5.45 -7.54
CA ALA A 144 -7.17 -5.09 -7.26
C ALA A 144 -6.21 -6.17 -7.75
N ALA A 145 -5.01 -5.76 -8.19
CA ALA A 145 -3.96 -6.72 -8.50
C ALA A 145 -3.52 -7.46 -7.23
N GLU A 146 -3.38 -8.80 -7.30
CA GLU A 146 -2.87 -9.60 -6.20
C GLU A 146 -1.48 -9.09 -5.78
N ALA A 147 -1.25 -8.96 -4.48
CA ALA A 147 0.05 -8.56 -3.96
C ALA A 147 1.10 -9.66 -4.23
N PRO A 148 2.34 -9.31 -4.64
CA PRO A 148 3.40 -10.30 -4.89
C PRO A 148 3.71 -11.19 -3.68
N GLN A 149 3.54 -10.63 -2.49
CA GLN A 149 3.86 -11.29 -1.23
C GLN A 149 2.68 -12.10 -0.68
N PHE A 150 1.52 -12.10 -1.35
CA PHE A 150 0.30 -12.76 -0.86
C PHE A 150 0.54 -14.23 -0.57
N ARG A 151 0.97 -15.00 -1.58
CA ARG A 151 1.17 -16.46 -1.48
C ARG A 151 2.40 -16.85 -0.68
N THR A 152 3.43 -16.00 -0.67
CA THR A 152 4.72 -16.30 -0.05
C THR A 152 4.84 -15.79 1.39
N SER A 153 3.88 -15.00 1.87
CA SER A 153 3.81 -14.57 3.27
C SER A 153 3.81 -15.80 4.21
N PRO A 154 4.73 -15.88 5.20
CA PRO A 154 4.75 -16.94 6.20
C PRO A 154 3.44 -17.08 6.97
N ILE A 155 2.77 -15.95 7.26
CA ILE A 155 1.44 -15.95 7.89
C ILE A 155 0.43 -16.69 7.01
N HIS A 156 0.52 -16.53 5.69
CA HIS A 156 -0.37 -17.18 4.74
C HIS A 156 -0.03 -18.67 4.59
N ARG A 157 1.24 -18.99 4.40
CA ARG A 157 1.73 -20.37 4.15
C ARG A 157 1.45 -21.35 5.28
N ARG A 158 1.37 -20.90 6.53
CA ARG A 158 1.17 -21.81 7.68
C ARG A 158 -0.22 -22.44 7.71
N ASN A 159 -1.26 -21.67 7.35
CA ASN A 159 -2.65 -22.03 7.68
C ASN A 159 -3.62 -21.87 6.49
N CYS A 160 -3.14 -21.51 5.30
CA CYS A 160 -4.03 -21.26 4.15
C CYS A 160 -4.13 -22.46 3.21
N PRO A 161 -5.34 -22.84 2.77
CA PRO A 161 -5.53 -23.88 1.75
C PRO A 161 -5.17 -23.39 0.33
N ILE A 162 -4.88 -22.10 0.14
CA ILE A 162 -4.47 -21.56 -1.16
C ILE A 162 -3.03 -22.01 -1.47
N PRO A 163 -2.77 -22.69 -2.61
CA PRO A 163 -1.44 -23.17 -2.93
C PRO A 163 -0.46 -22.03 -3.19
N THR A 164 0.78 -22.25 -2.75
CA THR A 164 1.96 -21.48 -3.17
C THR A 164 2.29 -21.88 -4.61
N SER A 165 2.18 -20.94 -5.55
CA SER A 165 2.65 -21.08 -6.93
C SER A 165 4.16 -21.09 -7.02
#